data_AF-A0A948JCT9-F1
#
_entry.id   AF-A0A948JCT9-F1
#
_cell.length_a   1.000
_cell.length_b   1.000
_cell.length_c   1.000
_cell.angle_alpha   90.00
_cell.angle_beta   90.00
_cell.angle_gamma   90.00
#
_symmetry.space_group_name_H-M   'P 1'
#
loop_
_entity.id
_entity.type
_entity.pdbx_description
1 polymer ?
#
loop_
_entity_poly.entity_id
_entity_poly.type
_entity_poly.pdbx_seq_one_letter_code
_entity_poly.pdbx_strand_id
1 'polypeptide(L)'
;MTKNITILVLAFLSIGYAQASCVELRENSEITLSTASRSDDEICIQLRDLHSTETYFSADNLTAGLNSVAAAGYTATLQLENGTVIYSKTLFSEPDIIKVALQHHDRAILKLKKSPNGNNLDYSFHIINNREIQGLSTISVTVSAKAKSNAAQLPQPNGH
;
A
#
# COMPACT_ATOMS: atom_id res chain seq x y z
N MET A 1 -7.54 27.60 -36.11
CA MET A 1 -7.18 26.30 -35.50
C MET A 1 -7.23 26.47 -33.99
N THR A 2 -8.26 25.92 -33.35
CA THR A 2 -8.51 26.06 -31.92
C THR A 2 -7.84 24.88 -31.20
N LYS A 3 -6.90 25.15 -30.29
CA LYS A 3 -6.25 24.12 -29.46
C LYS A 3 -7.14 23.82 -28.25
N ASN A 4 -7.65 22.61 -28.15
CA ASN A 4 -8.33 22.14 -26.94
C ASN A 4 -7.26 21.82 -25.89
N ILE A 5 -7.30 22.55 -24.77
CA ILE A 5 -6.48 22.25 -23.59
C ILE A 5 -7.32 21.35 -22.69
N THR A 6 -6.95 20.07 -22.60
CA THR A 6 -7.54 19.13 -21.64
C THR A 6 -6.83 19.31 -20.30
N ILE A 7 -7.50 19.91 -19.32
CA ILE A 7 -7.01 20.05 -17.95
C ILE A 7 -7.39 18.77 -17.20
N LEU A 8 -6.39 17.95 -16.87
CA LEU A 8 -6.56 16.78 -16.01
C LEU A 8 -6.57 17.25 -14.55
N VAL A 9 -7.74 17.30 -13.94
CA VAL A 9 -7.89 17.59 -12.51
C VAL A 9 -7.71 16.29 -11.74
N LEU A 10 -6.53 16.11 -11.14
CA LEU A 10 -6.29 15.08 -10.11
C LEU A 10 -7.05 15.49 -8.83
N ALA A 11 -8.26 14.97 -8.68
CA ALA A 11 -9.01 15.09 -7.45
C ALA A 11 -8.37 14.21 -6.38
N PHE A 12 -7.67 14.83 -5.42
CA PHE A 12 -7.23 14.17 -4.20
C PHE A 12 -8.46 13.94 -3.31
N LEU A 13 -9.13 12.81 -3.47
CA LEU A 13 -10.16 12.35 -2.56
C LEU A 13 -9.49 11.90 -1.26
N SER A 14 -9.39 12.80 -0.28
CA SER A 14 -9.07 12.42 1.10
C SER A 14 -10.30 11.72 1.71
N ILE A 15 -10.42 10.42 1.49
CA ILE A 15 -11.52 9.65 2.05
C ILE A 15 -11.12 9.12 3.42
N GLY A 16 -11.65 9.76 4.46
CA GLY A 16 -11.65 9.22 5.82
C GLY A 16 -12.64 8.06 5.91
N TYR A 17 -12.20 6.84 5.56
CA TYR A 17 -13.02 5.64 5.70
C TYR A 17 -12.83 5.00 7.08
N ALA A 18 -13.78 5.25 7.97
CA ALA A 18 -14.14 4.33 9.04
C ALA A 18 -15.23 3.37 8.51
N GLN A 19 -14.83 2.33 7.77
CA GLN A 19 -15.66 1.14 7.54
C GLN A 19 -14.86 -0.02 6.93
N ALA A 20 -15.22 -1.24 7.33
CA ALA A 20 -14.60 -2.52 7.01
C ALA A 20 -14.75 -3.00 5.55
N SER A 21 -14.68 -2.09 4.57
CA SER A 21 -14.69 -2.40 3.14
C SER A 21 -13.29 -2.17 2.55
N CYS A 22 -12.76 -3.17 1.86
CA CYS A 22 -11.51 -3.04 1.12
C CYS A 22 -11.66 -1.99 0.01
N VAL A 23 -10.61 -1.19 -0.22
CA VAL A 23 -10.60 -0.24 -1.33
C VAL A 23 -10.37 -1.01 -2.62
N GLU A 24 -11.17 -0.77 -3.66
CA GLU A 24 -10.99 -1.46 -4.94
C GLU A 24 -9.87 -0.83 -5.77
N LEU A 25 -9.05 -1.66 -6.43
CA LEU A 25 -8.01 -1.27 -7.37
C LEU A 25 -8.07 -2.17 -8.62
N ARG A 26 -8.38 -1.59 -9.78
CA ARG A 26 -8.56 -2.30 -11.06
C ARG A 26 -7.26 -2.42 -11.85
N GLU A 27 -7.29 -3.12 -12.98
CA GLU A 27 -6.13 -3.15 -13.89
C GLU A 27 -5.76 -1.74 -14.38
N ASN A 28 -4.46 -1.53 -14.60
CA ASN A 28 -3.86 -0.27 -15.04
C ASN A 28 -4.24 0.94 -14.17
N SER A 29 -4.34 0.73 -12.86
CA SER A 29 -4.67 1.76 -11.89
C SER A 29 -3.69 1.80 -10.73
N GLU A 30 -3.65 2.94 -10.06
CA GLU A 30 -2.79 3.16 -8.90
C GLU A 30 -3.54 3.85 -7.77
N ILE A 31 -3.07 3.67 -6.54
CA ILE A 31 -3.60 4.33 -5.36
C ILE A 31 -2.50 4.59 -4.34
N THR A 32 -2.64 5.68 -3.59
CA THR A 32 -1.83 5.94 -2.41
C THR A 32 -2.71 5.93 -1.17
N LEU A 33 -2.36 5.11 -0.18
CA LEU A 33 -3.10 4.97 1.08
C LEU A 33 -2.15 5.18 2.26
N SER A 34 -2.66 5.68 3.39
CA SER A 34 -1.86 5.87 4.60
C SER A 34 -2.53 5.28 5.83
N THR A 35 -1.72 4.76 6.76
CA THR A 35 -2.20 4.29 8.07
C THR A 35 -2.43 5.44 9.05
N ALA A 36 -1.90 6.63 8.79
CA ALA A 36 -2.07 7.81 9.66
C ALA A 36 -3.56 8.18 9.84
N SER A 37 -4.41 7.81 8.88
CA SER A 37 -5.84 8.12 8.86
C SER A 37 -6.75 6.96 9.31
N ARG A 38 -6.22 5.83 9.82
CA ARG A 38 -7.01 4.63 10.17
C ARG A 38 -6.80 4.18 11.61
N SER A 39 -7.89 3.76 12.26
CA SER A 39 -7.89 3.21 13.63
C SER A 39 -7.40 1.76 13.71
N ASP A 40 -7.60 0.99 12.64
CA ASP A 40 -7.48 -0.47 12.68
C ASP A 40 -6.08 -0.96 12.27
N ASP A 41 -5.16 -0.03 11.98
CA ASP A 41 -3.76 -0.27 11.64
C ASP A 41 -3.50 -1.25 10.46
N GLU A 42 -4.56 -1.56 9.71
CA GLU A 42 -4.56 -2.43 8.54
C GLU A 42 -5.26 -1.71 7.38
N ILE A 43 -4.66 -1.81 6.21
CA ILE A 43 -5.26 -1.39 4.95
C ILE A 43 -5.63 -2.64 4.17
N CYS A 44 -6.91 -2.73 3.80
CA CYS A 44 -7.39 -3.75 2.87
C CYS A 44 -7.62 -3.14 1.47
N ILE A 45 -7.08 -3.79 0.45
CA ILE A 45 -7.29 -3.47 -0.97
C ILE A 45 -7.83 -4.71 -1.68
N GLN A 46 -8.91 -4.55 -2.45
CA GLN A 46 -9.42 -5.57 -3.36
C GLN A 46 -8.89 -5.31 -4.77
N LEU A 47 -7.98 -6.18 -5.21
CA LEU A 47 -7.42 -6.17 -6.55
C LEU A 47 -8.41 -6.85 -7.50
N ARG A 48 -8.71 -6.18 -8.61
CA ARG A 48 -9.64 -6.65 -9.66
C ARG A 48 -8.92 -6.77 -11.01
N ASP A 49 -9.56 -7.48 -11.92
CA ASP A 49 -9.15 -7.62 -13.32
C ASP A 49 -7.73 -8.19 -13.47
N LEU A 50 -7.33 -9.09 -12.56
CA LEU A 50 -6.05 -9.78 -12.59
C LEU A 50 -6.07 -10.91 -13.63
N HIS A 51 -4.91 -11.24 -14.21
CA HIS A 51 -4.81 -12.33 -15.16
C HIS A 51 -4.81 -13.69 -14.44
N SER A 52 -5.65 -14.62 -14.89
CA SER A 52 -5.80 -15.99 -14.36
C SER A 52 -4.62 -16.93 -14.69
N THR A 53 -3.44 -16.37 -14.94
CA THR A 53 -2.20 -17.11 -15.16
C THR A 53 -1.15 -16.61 -14.18
N GLU A 54 -0.05 -16.04 -14.68
CA GLU A 54 0.98 -15.40 -13.88
C GLU A 54 0.61 -13.97 -13.49
N THR A 55 0.61 -13.75 -12.18
CA THR A 55 0.64 -12.42 -11.56
C THR A 55 1.92 -12.31 -10.74
N TYR A 56 2.69 -11.26 -10.96
CA TYR A 56 3.87 -10.96 -10.15
C TYR A 56 3.47 -9.95 -9.08
N PHE A 57 3.78 -10.28 -7.83
CA PHE A 57 3.64 -9.36 -6.72
C PHE A 57 5.04 -8.92 -6.29
N SER A 58 5.27 -7.61 -6.37
CA SER A 58 6.49 -6.95 -5.94
C SER A 58 6.16 -6.01 -4.79
N ALA A 59 6.90 -6.16 -3.70
CA ALA A 59 6.84 -5.26 -2.58
C ALA A 59 8.22 -4.60 -2.45
N ASP A 60 8.27 -3.33 -2.86
CA ASP A 60 9.46 -2.53 -2.95
C ASP A 60 9.78 -1.79 -1.64
N ASN A 61 11.02 -1.30 -1.64
CA ASN A 61 11.74 -0.74 -0.51
C ASN A 61 10.91 0.17 0.40
N LEU A 62 11.16 -0.01 1.69
CA LEU A 62 10.84 0.97 2.71
C LEU A 62 11.74 2.21 2.53
N THR A 63 11.20 3.31 2.03
CA THR A 63 11.89 4.61 2.13
C THR A 63 11.62 5.17 3.51
N ALA A 64 12.51 4.84 4.45
CA ALA A 64 12.46 5.30 5.82
C ALA A 64 13.55 6.36 6.05
N GLY A 65 13.15 7.59 6.38
CA GLY A 65 14.05 8.60 6.95
C GLY A 65 14.44 8.29 8.41
N LEU A 66 14.58 7.02 8.75
CA LEU A 66 14.73 6.51 10.11
C LEU A 66 16.16 6.03 10.33
N ASN A 67 16.69 6.30 11.53
CA ASN A 67 18.05 5.89 11.92
C ASN A 67 18.22 4.37 12.09
N SER A 68 17.14 3.58 12.03
CA SER A 68 17.19 2.12 12.03
C SER A 68 16.04 1.52 11.22
N VAL A 69 16.41 0.78 10.19
CA VAL A 69 15.50 0.17 9.21
C VAL A 69 14.88 -1.14 9.74
N ALA A 70 15.57 -1.82 10.67
CA ALA A 70 15.13 -3.10 11.24
C ALA A 70 13.86 -3.00 12.11
N ALA A 71 13.52 -1.80 12.61
CA ALA A 71 12.33 -1.58 13.44
C ALA A 71 11.08 -1.16 12.65
N ALA A 72 11.20 -0.92 11.34
CA ALA A 72 10.22 -0.17 10.56
C ALA A 72 9.43 -1.00 9.55
N GLY A 73 9.42 -2.32 9.69
CA GLY A 73 8.77 -3.20 8.71
C GLY A 73 7.24 -3.15 8.68
N TYR A 74 6.66 -3.76 7.65
CA TYR A 74 5.21 -3.97 7.52
C TYR A 74 4.96 -5.39 7.02
N THR A 75 3.78 -5.94 7.32
CA THR A 75 3.36 -7.24 6.80
C THR A 75 2.47 -7.03 5.58
N ALA A 76 2.88 -7.63 4.46
CA ALA A 76 2.07 -7.74 3.26
C ALA A 76 1.48 -9.15 3.19
N THR A 77 0.15 -9.24 3.10
CA THR A 77 -0.57 -10.49 2.95
C THR A 77 -1.39 -10.44 1.67
N LEU A 78 -1.12 -11.37 0.75
CA LEU A 78 -1.93 -11.58 -0.45
C LEU A 78 -2.82 -12.81 -0.24
N GLN A 79 -4.11 -12.63 -0.45
CA GLN A 79 -5.14 -13.64 -0.23
C GLN A 79 -6.03 -13.74 -1.48
N LEU A 80 -6.39 -14.95 -1.89
CA LEU A 80 -7.42 -15.15 -2.91
C LEU A 80 -8.82 -14.85 -2.34
N GLU A 81 -9.79 -14.63 -3.22
CA GLU A 81 -11.18 -14.35 -2.84
C GLU A 81 -11.80 -15.45 -1.97
N ASN A 82 -11.39 -16.71 -2.19
CA ASN A 82 -11.85 -17.87 -1.41
C ASN A 82 -11.27 -17.96 0.01
N GLY A 83 -10.43 -17.01 0.44
CA GLY A 83 -9.80 -17.04 1.77
C GLY A 83 -8.36 -17.55 1.79
N THR A 84 -7.90 -18.21 0.74
CA THR A 84 -6.56 -18.82 0.72
C THR A 84 -5.47 -17.76 0.72
N VAL A 85 -4.61 -17.76 1.73
CA VAL A 85 -3.41 -16.92 1.78
C VAL A 85 -2.32 -17.57 0.93
N ILE A 86 -1.84 -16.84 -0.08
CA ILE A 86 -0.80 -17.32 -1.01
C ILE A 86 0.55 -16.63 -0.78
N TYR A 87 0.54 -15.51 -0.06
CA TYR A 87 1.75 -14.83 0.39
C TYR A 87 1.48 -14.09 1.70
N SER A 88 2.43 -14.17 2.64
CA SER A 88 2.43 -13.40 3.87
C SER A 88 3.87 -13.26 4.36
N LYS A 89 4.38 -12.03 4.38
CA LYS A 89 5.75 -11.75 4.83
C LYS A 89 5.85 -10.38 5.47
N THR A 90 6.70 -10.29 6.50
CA THR A 90 7.11 -9.02 7.07
C THR A 90 8.34 -8.51 6.33
N LEU A 91 8.23 -7.30 5.78
CA LEU A 91 9.24 -6.67 4.93
C LEU A 91 9.88 -5.52 5.69
N PHE A 92 11.21 -5.42 5.65
CA PHE A 92 11.96 -4.42 6.41
C PHE A 92 12.73 -3.44 5.52
N SER A 93 13.23 -3.88 4.35
CA SER A 93 13.99 -3.00 3.42
C SER A 93 14.34 -3.61 2.08
N GLU A 94 14.38 -4.94 1.97
CA GLU A 94 14.74 -5.59 0.72
C GLU A 94 13.51 -5.75 -0.17
N PRO A 95 13.65 -5.49 -1.49
CA PRO A 95 12.57 -5.73 -2.43
C PRO A 95 12.30 -7.23 -2.49
N ASP A 96 11.03 -7.60 -2.37
CA ASP A 96 10.61 -9.00 -2.47
C ASP A 96 9.69 -9.14 -3.67
N ILE A 97 10.06 -10.03 -4.59
CA ILE A 97 9.26 -10.33 -5.77
C ILE A 97 8.89 -11.80 -5.71
N ILE A 98 7.59 -12.05 -5.77
CA ILE A 98 7.04 -13.39 -5.83
C ILE A 98 6.14 -13.55 -7.05
N LYS A 99 6.20 -14.74 -7.65
CA LYS A 99 5.32 -15.15 -8.72
C LYS A 99 4.13 -15.90 -8.12
N VAL A 100 2.93 -15.48 -8.49
CA VAL A 100 1.66 -16.02 -8.01
C VAL A 100 0.86 -16.56 -9.18
N ALA A 101 0.39 -17.80 -9.07
CA ALA A 101 -0.54 -18.38 -10.03
C ALA A 101 -1.97 -18.17 -9.54
N LEU A 102 -2.72 -17.28 -10.21
CA LEU A 102 -4.14 -17.08 -9.92
C LEU A 102 -4.94 -18.14 -10.66
N GLN A 103 -5.03 -19.34 -10.10
CA GLN A 103 -5.47 -20.52 -10.84
C GLN A 103 -6.84 -20.36 -11.54
N HIS A 104 -7.76 -19.55 -10.99
CA HIS A 104 -9.06 -19.24 -11.62
C HIS A 104 -9.65 -17.87 -11.20
N HIS A 105 -8.85 -17.02 -10.56
CA HIS A 105 -9.36 -15.77 -9.97
C HIS A 105 -8.84 -14.56 -10.76
N ASP A 106 -9.75 -13.66 -11.14
CA ASP A 106 -9.44 -12.30 -11.61
C ASP A 106 -9.26 -11.33 -10.42
N ARG A 107 -9.25 -11.85 -9.20
CA ARG A 107 -9.40 -11.09 -7.96
C ARG A 107 -8.47 -11.61 -6.87
N ALA A 108 -7.92 -10.68 -6.10
CA ALA A 108 -7.19 -10.96 -4.88
C ALA A 108 -7.44 -9.86 -3.85
N ILE A 109 -7.17 -10.16 -2.59
CA ILE A 109 -7.22 -9.22 -1.47
C ILE A 109 -5.79 -9.02 -0.98
N LEU A 110 -5.31 -7.79 -1.04
CA LEU A 110 -4.04 -7.37 -0.47
C LEU A 110 -4.31 -6.67 0.87
N LYS A 111 -3.72 -7.20 1.93
CA LYS A 111 -3.73 -6.58 3.26
C LYS A 111 -2.33 -6.07 3.60
N LEU A 112 -2.26 -4.81 4.02
CA LEU A 112 -1.02 -4.15 4.42
C LEU A 112 -1.16 -3.72 5.87
N LYS A 113 -0.35 -4.29 6.75
CA LYS A 113 -0.43 -4.08 8.20
C LYS A 113 0.91 -3.60 8.74
N LYS A 114 0.89 -2.65 9.67
CA LYS A 114 2.13 -2.24 10.37
C LYS A 114 2.74 -3.42 11.14
N SER A 115 4.07 -3.49 11.19
CA SER A 115 4.75 -4.42 12.11
C SER A 115 4.45 -4.03 13.56
N PRO A 116 4.39 -4.99 14.51
CA PRO A 116 4.25 -4.69 15.94
C PRO A 116 5.27 -3.66 16.47
N ASN A 117 6.49 -3.65 15.89
CA ASN A 117 7.56 -2.72 16.28
C ASN A 117 7.44 -1.33 15.62
N GLY A 118 6.53 -1.17 14.65
CA GLY A 118 6.31 0.06 13.87
C GLY A 118 5.23 0.99 14.44
N ASN A 119 4.78 0.80 15.68
CA ASN A 119 3.66 1.56 16.28
C ASN A 119 3.85 3.08 16.30
N ASN A 120 5.10 3.55 16.29
CA ASN A 120 5.48 4.96 16.29
C ASN A 120 5.69 5.54 14.89
N LEU A 121 5.31 4.80 13.84
CA LEU A 121 5.48 5.19 12.45
C LEU A 121 4.12 5.38 11.76
N ASP A 122 4.07 6.35 10.87
CA ASP A 122 3.01 6.49 9.88
C ASP A 122 3.52 5.92 8.56
N TYR A 123 2.77 4.99 7.99
CA TYR A 123 3.07 4.38 6.71
C TYR A 123 2.24 5.01 5.61
N SER A 124 2.84 5.20 4.44
CA SER A 124 2.14 5.48 3.20
C SER A 124 2.56 4.47 2.14
N PHE A 125 1.57 3.83 1.55
CA PHE A 125 1.71 2.78 0.56
C PHE A 125 1.24 3.34 -0.78
N HIS A 126 2.11 3.27 -1.78
CA HIS A 126 1.76 3.50 -3.18
C HIS A 126 1.66 2.14 -3.86
N ILE A 127 0.47 1.82 -4.36
CA ILE A 127 0.16 0.52 -4.97
C ILE A 127 -0.24 0.74 -6.42
N ILE A 128 0.36 -0.02 -7.31
CA ILE A 128 0.06 -0.04 -8.74
C ILE A 128 -0.41 -1.47 -9.09
N ASN A 129 -1.55 -1.59 -9.75
CA ASN A 129 -1.99 -2.81 -10.41
C ASN A 129 -1.91 -2.58 -11.92
N ASN A 130 -0.86 -3.08 -12.56
CA ASN A 130 -0.59 -2.84 -13.97
C ASN A 130 -0.70 -4.13 -14.78
N ARG A 131 -1.19 -4.01 -16.01
CA ARG A 131 -1.21 -5.11 -16.97
C ARG A 131 -0.15 -4.86 -18.03
N GLU A 132 0.81 -5.77 -18.12
CA GLU A 132 1.84 -5.68 -19.13
C GLU A 132 1.36 -6.20 -20.48
N ILE A 133 1.98 -5.67 -21.54
CA ILE A 133 1.64 -5.93 -22.96
C ILE A 133 1.79 -7.43 -23.31
N GLN A 134 2.52 -8.20 -22.51
CA GLN A 134 2.74 -9.65 -22.69
C GLN A 134 1.75 -10.55 -21.93
N GLY A 135 0.68 -9.99 -21.35
CA GLY A 135 -0.36 -10.74 -20.65
C GLY A 135 -0.06 -11.05 -19.18
N LEU A 136 1.01 -10.48 -18.63
CA LEU A 136 1.35 -10.57 -17.20
C LEU A 136 0.65 -9.46 -16.42
N SER A 137 0.16 -9.79 -15.22
CA SER A 137 -0.27 -8.77 -14.25
C SER A 137 0.85 -8.50 -13.26
N THR A 138 1.16 -7.24 -12.99
CA THR A 138 2.14 -6.83 -12.00
C THR A 138 1.46 -5.98 -10.94
N ILE A 139 1.64 -6.38 -9.68
CA ILE A 139 1.21 -5.61 -8.51
C ILE A 139 2.46 -5.12 -7.82
N SER A 140 2.67 -3.80 -7.81
CA SER A 140 3.82 -3.18 -7.16
C SER A 140 3.35 -2.40 -5.94
N VAL A 141 4.01 -2.62 -4.80
CA VAL A 141 3.75 -1.90 -3.55
C VAL A 141 5.02 -1.19 -3.12
N THR A 142 5.05 0.13 -3.19
CA THR A 142 6.14 0.95 -2.63
C THR A 142 5.72 1.54 -1.30
N VAL A 143 6.61 1.51 -0.30
CA VAL A 143 6.28 1.96 1.06
C VAL A 143 7.20 3.06 1.53
N SER A 144 6.60 4.12 2.07
CA SER A 144 7.31 5.14 2.83
C SER A 144 6.85 5.12 4.28
N ALA A 145 7.80 5.27 5.20
CA ALA A 145 7.49 5.38 6.62
C ALA A 145 8.14 6.63 7.19
N LYS A 146 7.38 7.35 8.02
CA LYS A 146 7.87 8.49 8.79
C LYS A 146 7.55 8.28 10.27
N ALA A 147 8.38 8.83 11.14
CA ALA A 147 8.05 8.89 12.56
C ALA A 147 6.75 9.69 12.75
N LYS A 148 5.85 9.19 13.60
CA LYS A 148 4.73 10.00 14.10
C LYS A 148 5.31 11.25 14.74
N SER A 149 4.80 12.41 14.35
CA SER A 149 5.17 13.65 15.02
C SER A 149 4.60 13.59 16.43
N ASN A 150 5.44 13.25 17.41
CA ASN A 150 5.15 13.59 18.80
C ASN A 150 5.37 15.09 18.92
N ALA A 151 4.44 15.89 18.41
CA ALA A 151 4.30 17.28 18.82
C ALA A 151 3.74 17.31 20.26
N ALA A 152 4.48 16.73 21.20
CA ALA A 152 4.43 17.20 22.57
C ALA A 152 5.01 18.61 22.49
N GLN A 153 4.13 19.60 22.63
CA GLN A 153 4.52 20.99 22.85
C GLN A 153 5.73 21.02 23.77
N LEU A 154 6.84 21.60 23.32
CA LEU A 154 7.83 22.12 24.25
C LEU A 154 7.03 22.97 25.25
N PRO A 155 7.11 22.72 26.57
CA PRO A 155 6.60 23.71 27.51
C PRO A 155 7.27 25.02 27.11
N GLN A 156 6.46 26.05 26.87
CA GLN A 156 6.97 27.39 26.64
C GLN A 156 8.02 27.67 27.73
N PRO A 157 9.21 28.19 27.39
CA PRO A 157 10.08 28.69 28.43
C PRO A 157 9.25 29.73 29.19
N ASN A 158 8.92 29.45 30.45
CA ASN A 158 8.31 30.44 31.32
C ASN A 158 9.29 31.62 31.35
N GLY A 159 8.96 32.65 30.57
CA GLY A 159 9.54 33.96 30.75
C GLY A 159 8.96 34.53 32.03
N HIS A 160 9.78 34.55 33.08
CA HIS A 160 10.01 35.67 34.01
C HIS A 160 10.74 35.18 35.26
#